data_AF-A0A9D8R9D5-F1
#
_entry.id   AF-A0A9D8R9D5-F1
#
_cell.length_a   1.000
_cell.length_b   1.000
_cell.length_c   1.000
_cell.angle_alpha   90.00
_cell.angle_beta   90.00
_cell.angle_gamma   90.00
#
_symmetry.space_group_name_H-M   'P 1'
#
loop_
_entity.id
_entity.type
_entity.pdbx_description
1 polymer ?
#
loop_
_entity_poly.entity_id
_entity_poly.type
_entity_poly.pdbx_seq_one_letter_code
_entity_poly.pdbx_strand_id
1 'polypeptide(L)'
;YMLDGEMQTVSMPHIIEIIMMTMAAVILLVGRAKVTEAVKGNVFAAGMNAMVAIFGIAWMGDTFFNGNIDFFKTHIAGMVEQYPFLFAIALFIMSIMLFSQAATVRTLYPLGIGLGINPLALVAMFPAVNGYFFLPNYPTEVAAINFDRTGSTRIGKYVVNHSFQVAGFITTIVAIGVGYLIMSILY
;
A
#
# COMPACT_ATOMS: atom_id res chain seq x y z
N TYR A 1 27.22 -1.13 -8.91
CA TYR A 1 28.18 -1.32 -10.00
C TYR A 1 28.60 0.05 -10.49
N MET A 2 29.83 0.20 -10.98
CA MET A 2 30.33 1.50 -11.43
C MET A 2 29.83 1.78 -12.84
N LEU A 3 29.11 2.88 -13.03
CA LEU A 3 28.75 3.45 -14.32
C LEU A 3 29.22 4.90 -14.32
N ASP A 4 30.06 5.27 -15.29
CA ASP A 4 30.58 6.64 -15.46
C ASP A 4 31.18 7.28 -14.19
N GLY A 5 31.82 6.46 -13.35
CA GLY A 5 32.45 6.93 -12.11
C GLY A 5 31.47 7.09 -10.93
N GLU A 6 30.18 6.88 -11.13
CA GLU A 6 29.17 6.87 -10.07
C GLU A 6 28.83 5.44 -9.63
N MET A 7 28.70 5.28 -8.31
CA MET A 7 28.21 4.04 -7.71
C MET A 7 26.71 3.90 -7.93
N GLN A 8 26.32 3.17 -8.97
CA GLN A 8 24.91 2.83 -9.18
C GLN A 8 24.52 1.61 -8.35
N THR A 9 23.42 1.74 -7.63
CA THR A 9 22.80 0.64 -6.89
C THR A 9 21.63 0.09 -7.70
N VAL A 10 21.43 -1.23 -7.64
CA VAL A 10 20.22 -1.83 -8.22
C VAL A 10 19.06 -1.44 -7.32
N SER A 11 18.01 -0.86 -7.89
CA SER A 11 16.86 -0.45 -7.08
C SER A 11 16.13 -1.67 -6.50
N MET A 12 15.49 -1.47 -5.33
CA MET A 12 14.80 -2.54 -4.60
C MET A 12 13.80 -3.35 -5.47
N PRO A 13 12.97 -2.73 -6.33
CA PRO A 13 12.05 -3.50 -7.19
C PRO A 13 12.77 -4.49 -8.10
N HIS A 14 13.87 -4.06 -8.73
CA HIS A 14 14.66 -4.91 -9.63
C HIS A 14 15.32 -6.06 -8.86
N ILE A 15 15.77 -5.82 -7.62
CA ILE A 15 16.32 -6.89 -6.76
C ILE A 15 15.24 -7.95 -6.47
N ILE A 16 14.03 -7.52 -6.11
CA ILE A 16 12.91 -8.42 -5.84
C ILE A 16 12.57 -9.24 -7.09
N GLU A 17 12.44 -8.60 -8.25
CA GLU A 17 12.17 -9.26 -9.53
C GLU A 17 13.25 -10.31 -9.88
N ILE A 18 14.52 -9.96 -9.74
CA ILE A 18 15.65 -10.88 -10.00
C ILE A 18 15.53 -12.11 -9.09
N ILE A 19 15.32 -11.92 -7.79
CA ILE A 19 15.21 -13.03 -6.82
C ILE A 19 13.98 -13.90 -7.14
N MET A 20 12.82 -13.29 -7.37
CA MET A 20 11.57 -14.00 -7.70
C MET A 20 11.70 -14.83 -8.98
N MET A 21 12.25 -14.24 -10.05
CA MET A 21 12.45 -14.93 -11.32
C MET A 21 13.49 -16.06 -11.21
N THR A 22 14.55 -15.85 -10.44
CA THR A 22 15.56 -16.89 -10.17
C THR A 22 14.94 -18.08 -9.42
N MET A 23 14.15 -17.82 -8.38
CA MET A 23 13.47 -18.88 -7.64
C MET A 23 12.43 -19.60 -8.50
N ALA A 24 11.67 -18.89 -9.33
CA ALA A 24 10.75 -19.49 -10.28
C ALA A 24 11.47 -20.42 -11.27
N ALA A 25 12.64 -20.00 -11.78
CA ALA A 25 13.46 -20.83 -12.66
C ALA A 25 13.95 -22.11 -11.95
N VAL A 26 14.42 -22.00 -10.70
CA VAL A 26 14.84 -23.16 -9.90
C VAL A 26 13.68 -24.14 -9.69
N ILE A 27 12.50 -23.65 -9.33
CA ILE A 27 11.29 -24.49 -9.16
C ILE A 27 10.94 -25.23 -10.45
N LEU A 28 10.98 -24.54 -11.59
CA LEU A 28 10.66 -25.14 -12.90
C LEU A 28 11.69 -26.20 -13.31
N LEU A 29 12.98 -25.96 -13.06
CA LEU A 29 14.07 -26.90 -13.36
C LEU A 29 13.98 -28.16 -12.49
N VAL A 30 13.82 -28.00 -11.17
CA VAL A 30 13.74 -29.13 -10.23
C VAL A 30 12.44 -29.91 -10.41
N GLY A 31 11.30 -29.20 -10.54
CA GLY A 31 9.99 -29.80 -10.75
C GLY A 31 9.76 -30.35 -12.16
N ARG A 32 10.67 -30.09 -13.10
CA ARG A 32 10.56 -30.46 -14.53
C ARG A 32 9.24 -30.02 -15.16
N ALA A 33 8.68 -28.92 -14.67
CA ALA A 33 7.40 -28.40 -15.13
C ALA A 33 7.58 -27.65 -16.46
N LYS A 34 6.59 -27.77 -17.36
CA LYS A 34 6.60 -27.04 -18.64
C LYS A 34 6.22 -25.59 -18.40
N VAL A 35 7.11 -24.66 -18.75
CA VAL A 35 6.88 -23.21 -18.63
C VAL A 35 5.59 -22.78 -19.34
N THR A 36 5.31 -23.36 -20.51
CA THR A 36 4.11 -23.05 -21.30
C THR A 36 2.81 -23.37 -20.58
N GLU A 37 2.80 -24.38 -19.72
CA GLU A 37 1.62 -24.74 -18.92
C GLU A 37 1.41 -23.75 -17.77
N ALA A 38 2.50 -23.24 -17.17
CA ALA A 38 2.42 -22.25 -16.10
C ALA A 38 1.79 -20.92 -16.58
N VAL A 39 2.19 -20.44 -17.77
CA VAL A 39 1.70 -19.18 -18.34
C VAL A 39 0.28 -19.31 -18.90
N LYS A 40 -0.10 -20.51 -19.41
CA LYS A 40 -1.47 -20.79 -19.87
C LYS A 40 -2.44 -21.14 -18.75
N GLY A 41 -1.93 -21.37 -17.53
CA GLY A 41 -2.74 -21.75 -16.38
C GLY A 41 -3.68 -20.63 -15.94
N ASN A 42 -4.84 -21.03 -15.42
CA ASN A 42 -5.87 -20.11 -14.91
C ASN A 42 -5.32 -19.18 -13.81
N VAL A 43 -4.31 -19.61 -13.04
CA VAL A 43 -3.66 -18.80 -12.00
C VAL A 43 -2.90 -17.61 -12.61
N PHE A 44 -2.17 -17.81 -13.71
CA PHE A 44 -1.42 -16.73 -14.35
C PHE A 44 -2.37 -15.72 -15.01
N ALA A 45 -3.39 -16.20 -15.71
CA ALA A 45 -4.41 -15.33 -16.30
C ALA A 45 -5.17 -14.50 -15.24
N ALA A 46 -5.57 -15.14 -14.13
CA ALA A 46 -6.19 -14.44 -13.01
C ALA A 46 -5.24 -13.42 -12.37
N GLY A 47 -3.97 -13.77 -12.22
CA GLY A 47 -2.93 -12.87 -11.72
C GLY A 47 -2.73 -11.64 -12.60
N MET A 48 -2.66 -11.82 -13.93
CA MET A 48 -2.54 -10.69 -14.87
C MET A 48 -3.75 -9.77 -14.84
N ASN A 49 -4.97 -10.32 -14.79
CA ASN A 49 -6.19 -9.52 -14.70
C ASN A 49 -6.24 -8.70 -13.41
N ALA A 50 -5.89 -9.32 -12.28
CA ALA A 50 -5.82 -8.63 -10.98
C ALA A 50 -4.76 -7.52 -10.99
N MET A 51 -3.59 -7.79 -11.57
CA MET A 51 -2.51 -6.81 -11.72
C MET A 51 -2.98 -5.58 -12.51
N VAL A 52 -3.59 -5.77 -13.68
CA VAL A 52 -4.11 -4.66 -14.52
C VAL A 52 -5.18 -3.86 -13.78
N ALA A 53 -6.09 -4.53 -13.07
CA ALA A 53 -7.12 -3.87 -12.29
C ALA A 53 -6.54 -2.98 -11.17
N ILE A 54 -5.57 -3.50 -10.40
CA ILE A 54 -4.93 -2.75 -9.31
C ILE A 54 -4.14 -1.55 -9.86
N PHE A 55 -3.35 -1.74 -10.93
CA PHE A 55 -2.62 -0.64 -11.56
C PHE A 55 -3.56 0.43 -12.11
N GLY A 56 -4.67 0.04 -12.74
CA GLY A 56 -5.65 0.99 -13.26
C GLY A 56 -6.27 1.87 -12.16
N ILE A 57 -6.65 1.26 -11.04
CA ILE A 57 -7.21 1.98 -9.89
C ILE A 57 -6.16 2.92 -9.27
N ALA A 58 -4.94 2.42 -9.05
CA ALA A 58 -3.85 3.22 -8.50
C ALA A 58 -3.50 4.41 -9.40
N TRP A 59 -3.42 4.20 -10.72
CA TRP A 59 -3.11 5.26 -11.68
C TRP A 59 -4.22 6.31 -11.77
N MET A 60 -5.48 5.88 -11.73
CA MET A 60 -6.62 6.79 -11.70
C MET A 60 -6.63 7.65 -10.43
N GLY A 61 -6.38 7.03 -9.27
CA GLY A 61 -6.30 7.76 -7.99
C GLY A 61 -5.17 8.78 -7.97
N ASP A 62 -3.99 8.42 -8.50
CA ASP A 62 -2.84 9.32 -8.58
C ASP A 62 -3.10 10.47 -9.57
N THR A 63 -3.71 10.18 -10.72
CA THR A 63 -4.08 11.21 -11.71
C THR A 63 -5.14 12.17 -11.15
N PHE A 64 -6.17 11.65 -10.47
CA PHE A 64 -7.20 12.46 -9.83
C PHE A 64 -6.60 13.38 -8.77
N PHE A 65 -5.71 12.84 -7.92
CA PHE A 65 -5.07 13.62 -6.88
C PHE A 65 -4.17 14.71 -7.44
N ASN A 66 -3.27 14.35 -8.36
CA ASN A 66 -2.33 15.29 -8.97
C ASN A 66 -3.06 16.38 -9.79
N GLY A 67 -4.16 16.03 -10.46
CA GLY A 67 -5.01 17.00 -11.17
C GLY A 67 -5.75 17.99 -10.25
N ASN A 68 -5.88 17.67 -8.95
CA ASN A 68 -6.61 18.50 -7.98
C ASN A 68 -5.71 18.96 -6.81
N ILE A 69 -4.38 18.92 -6.97
CA ILE A 69 -3.44 19.19 -5.87
C ILE A 69 -3.61 20.58 -5.26
N ASP A 70 -3.94 21.59 -6.06
CA ASP A 70 -4.14 22.97 -5.60
C ASP A 70 -5.43 23.12 -4.77
N PHE A 71 -6.48 22.37 -5.13
CA PHE A 71 -7.70 22.28 -4.34
C PHE A 71 -7.40 21.70 -2.95
N PHE A 72 -6.65 20.61 -2.88
CA PHE A 72 -6.28 19.98 -1.62
C PHE A 72 -5.37 20.88 -0.78
N LYS A 73 -4.36 21.51 -1.37
CA LYS A 73 -3.51 22.49 -0.69
C LYS A 73 -4.34 23.61 -0.07
N THR A 74 -5.23 24.22 -0.82
CA THR A 74 -6.00 25.39 -0.34
C THR A 74 -6.94 25.04 0.81
N HIS A 75 -7.59 23.88 0.77
CA HIS A 75 -8.63 23.52 1.75
C HIS A 75 -8.12 22.69 2.94
N ILE A 76 -6.98 22.00 2.79
CA ILE A 76 -6.45 21.10 3.82
C ILE A 76 -5.21 21.70 4.50
N ALA A 77 -4.47 22.63 3.86
CA ALA A 77 -3.25 23.22 4.45
C ALA A 77 -3.49 23.83 5.82
N GLY A 78 -4.48 24.72 5.96
CA GLY A 78 -4.74 25.41 7.24
C GLY A 78 -5.11 24.45 8.38
N MET A 79 -5.80 23.35 8.07
CA MET A 79 -6.14 22.32 9.06
C MET A 79 -4.91 21.50 9.47
N VAL A 80 -4.05 21.15 8.50
CA VAL A 80 -2.85 20.34 8.72
C VAL A 80 -1.74 21.16 9.39
N GLU A 81 -1.66 22.47 9.14
CA GLU A 81 -0.75 23.38 9.87
C GLU A 81 -1.10 23.44 11.36
N GLN A 82 -2.39 23.50 11.69
CA GLN A 82 -2.84 23.53 13.09
C GLN A 82 -2.79 22.15 13.76
N TYR A 83 -3.13 21.10 13.01
CA TYR A 83 -3.23 19.74 13.52
C TYR A 83 -2.56 18.75 12.54
N PRO A 84 -1.21 18.63 12.58
CA PRO A 84 -0.46 17.81 11.62
C PRO A 84 -0.86 16.34 11.57
N PHE A 85 -1.33 15.78 12.70
CA PHE A 85 -1.77 14.39 12.78
C PHE A 85 -3.01 14.10 11.92
N LEU A 86 -3.82 15.11 11.57
CA LEU A 86 -4.98 14.94 10.67
C LEU A 86 -4.53 14.57 9.25
N PHE A 87 -3.27 14.79 8.89
CA PHE A 87 -2.70 14.31 7.64
C PHE A 87 -2.75 12.77 7.53
N ALA A 88 -2.78 12.04 8.65
CA ALA A 88 -3.00 10.59 8.66
C ALA A 88 -4.34 10.20 8.04
N ILE A 89 -5.38 11.04 8.15
CA ILE A 89 -6.69 10.76 7.55
C ILE A 89 -6.58 10.84 6.03
N ALA A 90 -5.87 11.84 5.50
CA ALA A 90 -5.61 11.97 4.06
C ALA A 90 -4.81 10.76 3.54
N LEU A 91 -3.77 10.34 4.28
CA LEU A 91 -3.00 9.13 3.98
C LEU A 91 -3.89 7.88 3.96
N PHE A 92 -4.78 7.73 4.94
CA PHE A 92 -5.68 6.60 5.03
C PHE A 92 -6.67 6.56 3.85
N ILE A 93 -7.35 7.66 3.57
CA ILE A 93 -8.31 7.76 2.45
C ILE A 93 -7.62 7.48 1.11
N MET A 94 -6.46 8.10 0.87
CA MET A 94 -5.71 7.86 -0.37
C MET A 94 -5.22 6.42 -0.47
N SER A 95 -4.86 5.78 0.64
CA SER A 95 -4.45 4.37 0.59
C SER A 95 -5.58 3.41 0.22
N ILE A 96 -6.83 3.73 0.61
CA ILE A 96 -8.02 3.00 0.16
C ILE A 96 -8.19 3.15 -1.35
N MET A 97 -7.97 4.35 -1.88
CA MET A 97 -8.12 4.63 -3.31
C MET A 97 -7.01 4.02 -4.16
N LEU A 98 -5.76 4.06 -3.67
CA LEU A 98 -4.59 3.66 -4.46
C LEU A 98 -4.21 2.18 -4.31
N PHE A 99 -4.72 1.48 -3.28
CA PHE A 99 -4.36 0.09 -2.96
C PHE A 99 -2.85 -0.18 -2.91
N SER A 100 -2.04 0.86 -2.61
CA SER A 100 -0.59 0.78 -2.63
C SER A 100 0.01 1.74 -1.60
N GLN A 101 0.74 1.17 -0.64
CA GLN A 101 1.46 1.93 0.38
C GLN A 101 2.49 2.86 -0.26
N ALA A 102 3.29 2.31 -1.19
CA ALA A 102 4.34 3.05 -1.88
C ALA A 102 3.77 4.17 -2.76
N ALA A 103 2.66 3.92 -3.49
CA ALA A 103 2.02 4.95 -4.28
C ALA A 103 1.47 6.07 -3.39
N THR A 104 0.78 5.71 -2.30
CA THR A 104 0.22 6.68 -1.34
C THR A 104 1.30 7.58 -0.76
N VAL A 105 2.42 7.00 -0.31
CA VAL A 105 3.57 7.77 0.20
C VAL A 105 4.16 8.66 -0.88
N ARG A 106 4.38 8.13 -2.08
CA ARG A 106 4.97 8.88 -3.20
C ARG A 106 4.11 10.09 -3.59
N THR A 107 2.79 9.95 -3.54
CA THR A 107 1.85 11.01 -3.88
C THR A 107 1.72 12.04 -2.75
N LEU A 108 1.59 11.60 -1.49
CA LEU A 108 1.24 12.50 -0.38
C LEU A 108 2.41 13.02 0.45
N TYR A 109 3.51 12.28 0.61
CA TYR A 109 4.61 12.76 1.48
C TYR A 109 5.27 14.05 0.95
N PRO A 110 5.48 14.24 -0.37
CA PRO A 110 5.97 15.51 -0.89
C PRO A 110 5.04 16.68 -0.54
N LEU A 111 3.72 16.46 -0.58
CA LEU A 111 2.75 17.45 -0.15
C LEU A 111 2.88 17.74 1.35
N GLY A 112 2.93 16.71 2.20
CA GLY A 112 3.07 16.89 3.64
C GLY A 112 4.34 17.68 4.01
N ILE A 113 5.47 17.37 3.38
CA ILE A 113 6.72 18.13 3.55
C ILE A 113 6.54 19.57 3.06
N GLY A 114 5.91 19.77 1.91
CA GLY A 114 5.61 21.10 1.37
C GLY A 114 4.69 21.95 2.24
N LEU A 115 3.84 21.31 3.06
CA LEU A 115 2.99 21.94 4.07
C LEU A 115 3.69 22.13 5.43
N GLY A 116 4.99 21.82 5.53
CA GLY A 116 5.77 22.01 6.75
C GLY A 116 5.62 20.91 7.79
N ILE A 117 5.03 19.76 7.45
CA ILE A 117 4.92 18.63 8.39
C ILE A 117 6.32 18.06 8.67
N ASN A 118 6.63 17.88 9.96
CA ASN A 118 7.88 17.25 10.39
C ASN A 118 8.03 15.84 9.77
N PRO A 119 9.17 15.52 9.13
CA PRO A 119 9.40 14.19 8.55
C PRO A 119 9.22 13.02 9.53
N LEU A 120 9.57 13.19 10.81
CA LEU A 120 9.35 12.18 11.85
C LEU A 120 7.85 11.97 12.13
N ALA A 121 7.04 13.03 12.03
CA ALA A 121 5.58 12.89 12.13
C ALA A 121 5.01 12.14 10.92
N LEU A 122 5.56 12.35 9.71
CA LEU A 122 5.20 11.55 8.53
C LEU A 122 5.58 10.07 8.70
N VAL A 123 6.71 9.77 9.35
CA VAL A 123 7.08 8.39 9.70
C VAL A 123 6.11 7.81 10.72
N ALA A 124 5.77 8.56 11.78
CA ALA A 124 4.79 8.15 12.78
C ALA A 124 3.40 7.87 12.17
N MET A 125 3.01 8.64 11.15
CA MET A 125 1.76 8.48 10.42
C MET A 125 1.80 7.41 9.33
N PHE A 126 2.97 6.81 9.02
CA PHE A 126 3.09 5.80 7.96
C PHE A 126 2.08 4.66 8.07
N PRO A 127 1.70 4.12 9.25
CA PRO A 127 0.70 3.06 9.33
C PRO A 127 -0.66 3.43 8.73
N ALA A 128 -0.98 4.73 8.57
CA ALA A 128 -2.18 5.19 7.88
C ALA A 128 -2.25 4.73 6.43
N VAL A 129 -1.11 4.48 5.76
CA VAL A 129 -1.11 4.02 4.36
C VAL A 129 -1.53 2.54 4.21
N ASN A 130 -1.86 1.88 5.32
CA ASN A 130 -2.38 0.51 5.34
C ASN A 130 -3.92 0.44 5.24
N GLY A 131 -4.61 1.47 4.76
CA GLY A 131 -6.07 1.49 4.69
C GLY A 131 -6.71 0.57 3.65
N TYR A 132 -5.92 -0.19 2.88
CA TYR A 132 -6.42 -1.13 1.89
C TYR A 132 -7.26 -2.28 2.47
N PHE A 133 -7.26 -2.48 3.79
CA PHE A 133 -8.20 -3.38 4.47
C PHE A 133 -9.65 -2.87 4.48
N PHE A 134 -9.88 -1.57 4.24
CA PHE A 134 -11.20 -0.96 4.45
C PHE A 134 -12.28 -1.52 3.50
N LEU A 135 -11.87 -1.93 2.30
CA LEU A 135 -12.73 -2.61 1.35
C LEU A 135 -12.23 -4.07 1.23
N PRO A 136 -13.09 -5.08 1.33
CA PRO A 136 -12.70 -6.49 1.27
C PRO A 136 -12.45 -6.96 -0.17
N ASN A 137 -11.69 -6.18 -0.93
CA ASN A 137 -11.30 -6.45 -2.30
C ASN A 137 -9.78 -6.69 -2.42
N TYR A 138 -9.03 -6.54 -1.33
CA TYR A 138 -7.60 -6.84 -1.33
C TYR A 138 -7.38 -8.36 -1.38
N PRO A 139 -6.52 -8.88 -2.28
CA PRO A 139 -6.45 -10.33 -2.54
C PRO A 139 -6.12 -11.18 -1.31
N THR A 140 -5.29 -10.68 -0.40
CA THR A 140 -4.92 -11.41 0.82
C THR A 140 -6.06 -11.49 1.82
N GLU A 141 -6.93 -10.48 1.89
CA GLU A 141 -8.13 -10.53 2.75
C GLU A 141 -9.16 -11.50 2.20
N VAL A 142 -9.43 -11.43 0.89
CA VAL A 142 -10.35 -12.36 0.22
C VAL A 142 -9.85 -13.80 0.35
N ALA A 143 -8.54 -14.02 0.20
CA ALA A 143 -7.93 -15.32 0.44
C ALA A 143 -8.07 -15.77 1.90
N ALA A 144 -7.85 -14.88 2.86
CA ALA A 144 -8.01 -15.20 4.29
C ALA A 144 -9.44 -15.65 4.62
N ILE A 145 -10.45 -14.97 4.08
CA ILE A 145 -11.87 -15.37 4.24
C ILE A 145 -12.13 -16.74 3.63
N ASN A 146 -11.63 -16.99 2.42
CA ASN A 146 -11.85 -18.27 1.74
C ASN A 146 -11.12 -19.45 2.40
N PHE A 147 -9.98 -19.21 3.04
CA PHE A 147 -9.23 -20.26 3.74
C PHE A 147 -9.74 -20.52 5.16
N ASP A 148 -10.50 -19.62 5.75
CA ASP A 148 -11.02 -19.78 7.09
C ASP A 148 -12.16 -20.81 7.15
N ARG A 149 -11.81 -22.01 7.64
CA ARG A 149 -12.77 -23.11 7.85
C ARG A 149 -13.65 -22.93 9.09
N THR A 150 -13.31 -22.01 10.00
CA THR A 150 -14.06 -21.78 11.24
C THR A 150 -15.29 -20.88 11.01
N GLY A 151 -15.31 -20.13 9.90
CA GLY A 151 -16.36 -19.15 9.59
C GLY A 151 -16.29 -17.87 10.43
N SER A 152 -15.16 -17.64 11.13
CA SER A 152 -14.91 -16.45 11.94
C SER A 152 -14.69 -15.18 11.09
N THR A 153 -14.11 -15.35 9.90
CA THR A 153 -13.86 -14.31 8.92
C THR A 153 -14.91 -14.37 7.81
N ARG A 154 -15.56 -13.24 7.54
CA ARG A 154 -16.62 -13.15 6.53
C ARG A 154 -16.85 -11.71 6.10
N ILE A 155 -17.45 -11.56 4.92
CA ILE A 155 -18.09 -10.33 4.50
C ILE A 155 -19.55 -10.38 4.99
N GLY A 156 -19.97 -9.34 5.70
CA GLY A 156 -21.31 -9.20 6.23
C GLY A 156 -22.30 -8.65 5.20
N LYS A 157 -23.37 -8.00 5.70
CA LYS A 157 -24.46 -7.47 4.84
C LYS A 157 -24.00 -6.34 3.90
N TYR A 158 -23.01 -5.56 4.31
CA TYR A 158 -22.49 -4.42 3.56
C TYR A 158 -21.04 -4.68 3.18
N VAL A 159 -20.59 -4.14 2.04
CA VAL A 159 -19.21 -4.31 1.55
C VAL A 159 -18.19 -3.87 2.60
N VAL A 160 -18.43 -2.74 3.27
CA VAL A 160 -17.56 -2.24 4.34
C VAL A 160 -17.65 -3.03 5.64
N ASN A 161 -18.65 -3.89 5.83
CA ASN A 161 -18.83 -4.67 7.05
C ASN A 161 -18.19 -6.05 6.88
N HIS A 162 -16.93 -6.20 7.25
CA HIS A 162 -16.22 -7.49 7.24
C HIS A 162 -15.37 -7.66 8.50
N SER A 163 -14.98 -8.91 8.80
CA SER A 163 -14.33 -9.28 10.06
C SER A 163 -13.00 -8.56 10.33
N PHE A 164 -12.34 -7.98 9.32
CA PHE A 164 -11.05 -7.30 9.47
C PHE A 164 -11.15 -5.82 9.85
N GLN A 165 -12.32 -5.18 9.74
CA GLN A 165 -12.46 -3.74 9.99
C GLN A 165 -11.97 -3.33 11.38
N VAL A 166 -12.51 -3.97 12.41
CA VAL A 166 -12.21 -3.61 13.81
C VAL A 166 -10.73 -3.80 14.09
N ALA A 167 -10.15 -4.93 13.65
CA ALA A 167 -8.73 -5.20 13.82
C ALA A 167 -7.87 -4.17 13.07
N GLY A 168 -8.21 -3.88 11.80
CA GLY A 168 -7.49 -2.91 10.98
C GLY A 168 -7.48 -1.51 11.60
N PHE A 169 -8.63 -1.00 12.04
CA PHE A 169 -8.71 0.30 12.71
C PHE A 169 -7.92 0.34 14.01
N ILE A 170 -8.04 -0.70 14.85
CA ILE A 170 -7.26 -0.78 16.10
C ILE A 170 -5.76 -0.74 15.77
N THR A 171 -5.30 -1.56 14.83
CA THR A 171 -3.89 -1.60 14.44
C THR A 171 -3.42 -0.25 13.91
N THR A 172 -4.17 0.40 13.02
CA THR A 172 -3.79 1.71 12.47
C THR A 172 -3.72 2.78 13.55
N ILE A 173 -4.76 2.92 14.38
CA ILE A 173 -4.83 3.95 15.42
C ILE A 173 -3.73 3.74 16.46
N VAL A 174 -3.57 2.50 16.96
CA VAL A 174 -2.55 2.18 17.96
C VAL A 174 -1.16 2.37 17.40
N ALA A 175 -0.88 1.93 16.17
CA ALA A 175 0.44 2.07 15.57
C ALA A 175 0.84 3.54 15.35
N ILE A 176 -0.09 4.38 14.90
CA ILE A 176 0.14 5.83 14.77
C ILE A 176 0.37 6.46 16.14
N GLY A 177 -0.47 6.13 17.13
CA GLY A 177 -0.33 6.64 18.51
C GLY A 177 1.01 6.26 19.14
N VAL A 178 1.43 5.01 18.98
CA VAL A 178 2.75 4.53 19.43
C VAL A 178 3.87 5.22 18.64
N GLY A 179 3.72 5.42 17.34
CA GLY A 179 4.68 6.16 16.53
C GLY A 179 4.91 7.59 17.03
N TYR A 180 3.83 8.30 17.37
CA TYR A 180 3.91 9.63 17.97
C TYR A 180 4.50 9.60 19.40
N LEU A 181 4.16 8.60 20.20
CA LEU A 181 4.73 8.42 21.53
C LEU A 181 6.26 8.24 21.45
N ILE A 182 6.72 7.34 20.58
CA ILE A 182 8.14 7.11 20.32
C ILE A 182 8.82 8.40 19.85
N MET A 183 8.20 9.11 18.89
CA MET A 183 8.70 10.40 18.43
C MET A 183 8.87 11.38 19.60
N SER A 184 7.87 11.52 20.47
CA SER A 184 7.90 12.48 21.58
C SER A 184 8.90 12.16 22.70
N ILE A 185 9.27 10.88 22.86
CA ILE A 185 10.18 10.43 23.93
C ILE A 185 11.64 10.40 23.46
N LEU A 186 11.88 10.02 22.20
CA LEU A 186 13.23 9.75 21.69
C LEU A 186 13.81 10.85 20.79
N TYR A 187 12.99 11.79 20.30
CA TYR A 187 13.38 12.83 19.34
C TYR A 187 12.81 14.19 19.72
#